data_AF-A0A2E8FER2-F1
#
_entry.id   AF-A0A2E8FER2-F1
#
_cell.length_a   1.000
_cell.length_b   1.000
_cell.length_c   1.000
_cell.angle_alpha   90.00
_cell.angle_beta   90.00
_cell.angle_gamma   90.00
#
_symmetry.space_group_name_H-M   'P 1'
#
loop_
_entity.id
_entity.type
_entity.pdbx_description
1 polymer ?
#
loop_
_entity_poly.entity_id
_entity_poly.type
_entity_poly.pdbx_seq_one_letter_code
_entity_poly.pdbx_strand_id
1 'polypeptide(L)'
;MRRFLTPLTCVLVLTGLAGCDFKFPLTPPDRAKVDVQLIGNWNTVSTSDEAGGKDWIFSVGRVGDVDPTTRHQAPKGAMTFASISYRHPSFSPRQPSVFWPTLIGSSRYLNGCADPDLIKKGAVSGNAYVIFKYEIKGDTLTVYKQDKKSLDAMKKRLGKEYTPADLRLEMARPGVTDWKFHFRAIRIK
;
A
#
# COMPACT_ATOMS: atom_id res chain seq x y z
N MET A 1 -40.82 -38.97 -20.74
CA MET A 1 -39.63 -38.82 -21.61
C MET A 1 -38.95 -37.50 -21.29
N ARG A 2 -37.61 -37.55 -21.18
CA ARG A 2 -36.61 -36.46 -21.20
C ARG A 2 -36.56 -35.48 -20.02
N ARG A 3 -35.67 -35.85 -19.08
CA ARG A 3 -34.79 -34.97 -18.29
C ARG A 3 -34.01 -34.01 -19.21
N PHE A 4 -33.55 -32.84 -18.73
CA PHE A 4 -32.12 -32.46 -18.70
C PHE A 4 -31.89 -31.04 -18.11
N LEU A 5 -31.04 -31.00 -17.07
CA LEU A 5 -30.01 -30.01 -16.69
C LEU A 5 -30.36 -28.52 -16.41
N THR A 6 -30.29 -28.21 -15.11
CA THR A 6 -29.78 -27.01 -14.40
C THR A 6 -29.09 -25.88 -15.17
N PRO A 7 -29.13 -24.64 -14.64
CA PRO A 7 -27.97 -23.76 -14.57
C PRO A 7 -27.37 -23.80 -13.16
N LEU A 8 -26.55 -24.82 -12.93
CA LEU A 8 -25.45 -24.75 -11.97
C LEU A 8 -24.38 -23.90 -12.66
N THR A 9 -23.62 -23.14 -11.87
CA THR A 9 -22.31 -22.57 -12.25
C THR A 9 -22.32 -21.30 -13.11
N CYS A 10 -22.46 -20.16 -12.44
CA CYS A 10 -21.54 -19.02 -12.61
C CYS A 10 -21.24 -18.41 -11.22
N VAL A 11 -20.79 -19.27 -10.31
CA VAL A 11 -19.78 -18.89 -9.31
C VAL A 11 -18.45 -19.00 -10.04
N LEU A 12 -17.53 -18.04 -9.83
CA LEU A 12 -16.34 -17.69 -10.63
C LEU A 12 -16.73 -16.65 -11.69
N VAL A 13 -16.50 -15.36 -11.47
CA VAL A 13 -15.15 -14.80 -11.39
C VAL A 13 -15.03 -13.75 -10.28
N LEU A 14 -14.46 -14.19 -9.15
CA LEU A 14 -13.71 -13.37 -8.20
C LEU A 14 -12.45 -12.81 -8.90
N THR A 15 -12.57 -11.73 -9.69
CA THR A 15 -11.40 -10.96 -10.11
C THR A 15 -11.68 -9.48 -9.98
N GLY A 16 -11.53 -9.00 -8.75
CA GLY A 16 -11.39 -7.59 -8.41
C GLY A 16 -10.52 -7.38 -7.18
N LEU A 17 -9.72 -8.38 -6.77
CA LEU A 17 -8.64 -8.22 -5.79
C LEU A 17 -7.41 -7.69 -6.53
N ALA A 18 -7.42 -6.41 -6.89
CA ALA A 18 -6.22 -5.74 -7.38
C ALA A 18 -6.00 -4.49 -6.53
N GLY A 19 -5.50 -4.69 -5.32
CA GLY A 19 -5.17 -3.56 -4.45
C GLY A 19 -4.68 -3.90 -3.07
N CYS A 20 -4.81 -5.16 -2.62
CA CYS A 20 -4.51 -5.54 -1.25
C CYS A 20 -4.06 -7.00 -1.15
N ASP A 21 -2.91 -7.24 -0.53
CA ASP A 21 -2.20 -8.52 -0.51
C ASP A 21 -2.15 -9.19 0.87
N PHE A 22 -2.33 -8.40 1.94
CA PHE A 22 -2.16 -8.87 3.32
C PHE A 22 -3.40 -8.58 4.18
N LYS A 23 -3.63 -9.46 5.17
CA LYS A 23 -4.72 -9.35 6.16
C LYS A 23 -4.43 -8.38 7.28
N PHE A 24 -3.15 -8.15 7.57
CA PHE A 24 -2.69 -7.35 8.69
C PHE A 24 -1.55 -6.43 8.26
N PRO A 25 -1.42 -5.24 8.87
CA PRO A 25 -0.27 -4.38 8.64
C PRO A 25 0.92 -4.84 9.49
N LEU A 26 2.12 -4.39 9.13
CA LEU A 26 3.34 -4.61 9.92
C LEU A 26 3.31 -3.89 11.27
N THR A 27 2.57 -2.79 11.36
CA THR A 27 2.34 -2.05 12.61
C THR A 27 0.91 -1.53 12.60
N PRO A 28 0.19 -1.59 13.72
CA PRO A 28 -1.09 -0.92 13.86
C PRO A 28 -0.98 0.58 13.55
N PRO A 29 -1.93 1.19 12.83
CA PRO A 29 -1.82 2.58 12.36
C PRO A 29 -1.85 3.61 13.51
N ASP A 30 -2.46 3.28 14.65
CA ASP A 30 -2.46 4.07 15.89
C ASP A 30 -1.11 4.07 16.62
N ARG A 31 -0.27 3.06 16.34
CA ARG A 31 1.09 2.91 16.90
C ARG A 31 2.18 3.34 15.92
N ALA A 32 1.82 3.58 14.67
CA ALA A 32 2.76 4.07 13.67
C ALA A 32 3.22 5.49 14.01
N LYS A 33 4.49 5.79 13.74
CA LYS A 33 5.06 7.13 13.90
C LYS A 33 5.22 7.74 12.52
N VAL A 34 4.71 8.94 12.31
CA VAL A 34 4.88 9.68 11.06
C VAL A 34 6.37 9.79 10.72
N ASP A 35 6.74 9.42 9.49
CA ASP A 35 8.07 9.72 8.94
C ASP A 35 8.00 11.08 8.25
N VAL A 36 8.46 12.11 8.96
CA VAL A 36 8.43 13.49 8.46
C VAL A 36 9.24 13.68 7.18
N GLN A 37 10.20 12.78 6.89
CA GLN A 37 10.95 12.83 5.65
C GLN A 37 10.08 12.46 4.43
N LEU A 38 8.94 11.79 4.60
CA LEU A 38 8.02 11.53 3.50
C LEU A 38 7.14 12.75 3.17
N ILE A 39 6.93 13.65 4.12
CA ILE A 39 6.02 14.81 3.95
C ILE A 39 6.55 15.73 2.86
N GLY A 40 5.68 16.16 1.95
CA GLY A 40 5.97 17.13 0.89
C GLY A 40 5.49 16.67 -0.48
N ASN A 41 5.89 17.45 -1.49
CA ASN A 41 5.56 17.20 -2.88
C ASN A 41 6.70 16.48 -3.57
N TRP A 42 6.35 15.52 -4.41
CA TRP A 42 7.29 14.62 -5.07
C TRP A 42 6.93 14.50 -6.55
N ASN A 43 7.94 14.51 -7.41
CA ASN A 43 7.80 14.25 -8.83
C ASN A 43 8.40 12.90 -9.18
N THR A 44 7.63 11.98 -9.76
CA THR A 44 8.19 10.70 -10.22
C THR A 44 9.11 10.90 -11.42
N VAL A 45 10.33 10.35 -11.33
CA VAL A 45 11.34 10.42 -12.40
C VAL A 45 11.61 9.07 -13.05
N SER A 46 11.20 7.99 -12.39
CA SER A 46 11.28 6.64 -12.92
C SER A 46 10.23 5.74 -12.28
N THR A 47 9.67 4.83 -13.05
CA THR A 47 8.60 3.92 -12.65
C THR A 47 8.85 2.57 -13.30
N SER A 48 8.55 1.48 -12.60
CA SER A 48 8.40 0.18 -13.24
C SER A 48 7.22 0.20 -14.21
N ASP A 49 7.17 -0.73 -15.16
CA ASP A 49 6.02 -0.88 -16.07
C ASP A 49 4.70 -1.09 -15.29
N GLU A 50 4.76 -1.79 -14.15
CA GLU A 50 3.61 -2.00 -13.25
C GLU A 50 3.12 -0.73 -12.53
N ALA A 51 3.93 0.33 -12.48
CA ALA A 51 3.62 1.57 -11.76
C ALA A 51 2.89 2.61 -12.63
N GLY A 52 2.51 2.24 -13.86
CA GLY A 52 1.63 3.07 -14.69
C GLY A 52 2.33 4.17 -15.49
N GLY A 53 3.65 4.10 -15.64
CA GLY A 53 4.45 5.05 -16.42
C GLY A 53 4.97 6.24 -15.61
N LYS A 54 5.92 6.95 -16.22
CA LYS A 54 6.45 8.21 -15.69
C LYS A 54 5.33 9.26 -15.77
N ASP A 55 5.50 10.39 -15.10
CA ASP A 55 4.62 11.57 -15.21
C ASP A 55 3.45 11.61 -14.19
N TRP A 56 3.77 11.50 -12.90
CA TRP A 56 2.87 11.88 -11.82
C TRP A 56 3.60 12.70 -10.73
N ILE A 57 2.94 13.78 -10.30
CA ILE A 57 3.29 14.49 -9.07
C ILE A 57 2.39 13.93 -7.98
N PHE A 58 2.95 13.76 -6.79
CA PHE A 58 2.17 13.42 -5.62
C PHE A 58 2.55 14.24 -4.40
N SER A 59 1.56 14.44 -3.54
CA SER A 59 1.69 15.14 -2.28
C SER A 59 1.48 14.14 -1.15
N VAL A 60 2.39 14.17 -0.18
CA VAL A 60 2.30 13.41 1.06
C VAL A 60 2.12 14.37 2.22
N GLY A 61 1.06 14.16 3.00
CA GLY A 61 0.74 14.97 4.19
C GLY A 61 0.23 14.12 5.35
N ARG A 62 0.04 14.72 6.52
CA ARG A 62 -0.67 14.05 7.61
C ARG A 62 -2.15 13.93 7.27
N VAL A 63 -2.81 12.88 7.73
CA VAL A 63 -4.27 12.81 7.59
C VAL A 63 -4.89 13.99 8.35
N GLY A 64 -5.78 14.72 7.68
CA GLY A 64 -6.34 15.98 8.19
C GLY A 64 -5.70 17.25 7.62
N ASP A 65 -4.46 17.21 7.12
CA ASP A 65 -3.84 18.35 6.43
C ASP A 65 -4.41 18.49 5.00
N VAL A 66 -4.79 17.36 4.38
CA VAL A 66 -5.35 17.30 3.02
C VAL A 66 -6.88 17.37 3.03
N ASP A 67 -7.54 16.86 4.08
CA ASP A 67 -9.00 16.95 4.28
C ASP A 67 -9.33 17.09 5.78
N PRO A 68 -9.69 18.30 6.25
CA PRO A 68 -10.00 18.56 7.65
C PRO A 68 -11.14 17.72 8.23
N THR A 69 -12.06 17.23 7.40
CA THR A 69 -13.22 16.43 7.85
C THR A 69 -12.80 15.04 8.33
N THR A 70 -11.63 14.57 7.91
CA THR A 70 -11.07 13.26 8.27
C THR A 70 -10.18 13.30 9.53
N ARG A 71 -9.84 14.50 10.01
CA ARG A 71 -8.82 14.73 11.06
C ARG A 71 -9.12 14.04 12.39
N HIS A 72 -10.40 13.90 12.76
CA HIS A 72 -10.80 13.32 14.03
C HIS A 72 -10.90 11.78 14.01
N GLN A 73 -10.88 11.16 12.82
CA GLN A 73 -11.12 9.72 12.67
C GLN A 73 -9.89 8.94 12.22
N ALA A 74 -8.85 9.62 11.72
CA ALA A 74 -7.66 8.96 11.23
C ALA A 74 -6.62 8.74 12.34
N PRO A 75 -5.95 7.57 12.37
CA PRO A 75 -4.88 7.31 13.32
C PRO A 75 -3.72 8.31 13.19
N LYS A 76 -3.12 8.72 14.31
CA LYS A 76 -2.07 9.75 14.35
C LYS A 76 -0.83 9.43 13.50
N GLY A 77 -0.55 8.15 13.28
CA GLY A 77 0.57 7.68 12.48
C GLY A 77 0.30 7.62 10.98
N ALA A 78 -0.95 7.81 10.56
CA ALA A 78 -1.36 7.74 9.18
C ALA A 78 -0.98 9.01 8.40
N MET A 79 -0.78 8.81 7.10
CA MET A 79 -0.43 9.81 6.11
C MET A 79 -1.32 9.63 4.88
N THR A 80 -1.59 10.71 4.16
CA THR A 80 -2.36 10.67 2.90
C THR A 80 -1.46 10.88 1.71
N PHE A 81 -1.78 10.16 0.64
CA PHE A 81 -1.18 10.31 -0.68
C PHE A 81 -2.24 10.84 -1.65
N ALA A 82 -1.95 11.96 -2.31
CA ALA A 82 -2.75 12.48 -3.43
C ALA A 82 -1.85 12.63 -4.65
N SER A 83 -2.29 12.16 -5.83
CA SER A 83 -1.52 12.27 -7.07
C SER A 83 -2.29 12.89 -8.22
N ILE A 84 -1.53 13.49 -9.13
CA ILE A 84 -2.00 14.02 -10.41
C ILE A 84 -1.17 13.32 -11.50
N SER A 85 -1.83 12.78 -12.51
CA SER A 85 -1.15 12.27 -13.71
C SER A 85 -1.10 13.35 -14.79
N TYR A 86 0.05 13.55 -15.43
CA TYR A 86 0.15 14.49 -16.55
C TYR A 86 -0.57 13.99 -17.82
N ARG A 87 -0.73 12.67 -17.99
CA ARG A 87 -1.35 12.08 -19.19
C ARG A 87 -2.87 12.27 -19.23
N HIS A 88 -3.47 12.41 -18.05
CA HIS A 88 -4.87 12.77 -17.90
C HIS A 88 -4.93 13.90 -16.87
N PRO A 89 -4.80 15.16 -17.30
CA PRO A 89 -4.78 16.33 -16.41
C PRO A 89 -6.13 16.57 -15.71
N SER A 90 -7.11 15.69 -15.88
CA SER A 90 -8.24 15.65 -14.97
C SER A 90 -7.70 15.30 -13.58
N PHE A 91 -7.81 16.27 -12.68
CA PHE A 91 -7.75 16.04 -11.25
C PHE A 91 -8.96 15.17 -10.90
N SER A 92 -8.87 13.88 -11.20
CA SER A 92 -9.73 12.90 -10.56
C SER A 92 -9.01 12.64 -9.25
N PRO A 93 -9.46 13.21 -8.12
CA PRO A 93 -8.91 12.82 -6.83
C PRO A 93 -9.22 11.33 -6.69
N ARG A 94 -8.29 10.48 -7.14
CA ARG A 94 -8.25 9.10 -6.70
C ARG A 94 -8.30 9.22 -5.20
N GLN A 95 -9.31 8.58 -4.58
CA GLN A 95 -9.54 8.67 -3.16
C GLN A 95 -8.19 8.60 -2.44
N PRO A 96 -7.88 9.57 -1.55
CA PRO A 96 -6.56 9.68 -0.97
C PRO A 96 -6.22 8.34 -0.35
N SER A 97 -5.16 7.70 -0.88
CA SER A 97 -4.70 6.45 -0.31
C SER A 97 -4.09 6.78 1.04
N VAL A 98 -4.48 6.03 2.06
CA VAL A 98 -3.93 6.21 3.40
C VAL A 98 -2.86 5.17 3.61
N PHE A 99 -1.72 5.64 4.11
CA PHE A 99 -0.58 4.79 4.39
C PHE A 99 0.09 5.21 5.69
N TRP A 100 0.88 4.32 6.28
CA TRP A 100 1.67 4.65 7.45
C TRP A 100 2.99 3.87 7.46
N PRO A 101 4.08 4.52 7.90
CA PRO A 101 5.38 3.90 7.90
C PRO A 101 5.55 2.94 9.07
N THR A 102 6.37 1.91 8.84
CA THR A 102 6.84 0.96 9.84
C THR A 102 8.36 0.84 9.72
N LEU A 103 9.06 0.81 10.85
CA LEU A 103 10.49 0.50 10.93
C LEU A 103 10.69 -0.92 11.43
N ILE A 104 11.45 -1.73 10.70
CA ILE A 104 11.92 -3.06 11.14
C ILE A 104 13.44 -3.05 11.03
N GLY A 105 14.13 -3.06 12.18
CA GLY A 105 15.57 -2.81 12.23
C GLY A 105 15.91 -1.45 11.62
N SER A 106 16.80 -1.44 10.62
CA SER A 106 17.17 -0.24 9.85
C SER A 106 16.33 -0.01 8.59
N SER A 107 15.43 -0.94 8.25
CA SER A 107 14.64 -0.88 7.01
C SER A 107 13.30 -0.17 7.23
N ARG A 108 12.90 0.65 6.24
CA ARG A 108 11.63 1.38 6.26
C ARG A 108 10.62 0.74 5.32
N TYR A 109 9.39 0.62 5.80
CA TYR A 109 8.26 0.04 5.08
C TYR A 109 7.04 0.95 5.14
N LEU A 110 6.16 0.85 4.15
CA LEU A 110 4.85 1.51 4.13
C LEU A 110 3.77 0.46 4.11
N ASN A 111 2.82 0.58 5.03
CA ASN A 111 1.56 -0.13 4.95
C ASN A 111 0.62 0.77 4.14
N GLY A 112 0.28 0.37 2.93
CA GLY A 112 -0.73 1.04 2.11
C GLY A 112 -2.07 0.35 2.26
N CYS A 113 -3.14 1.13 2.47
CA CYS A 113 -4.51 0.64 2.44
C CYS A 113 -5.28 1.38 1.35
N ALA A 114 -5.89 0.63 0.43
CA ALA A 114 -6.65 1.21 -0.67
C ALA A 114 -8.01 1.79 -0.20
N ASP A 115 -8.53 1.30 0.93
CA ASP A 115 -9.80 1.75 1.51
C ASP A 115 -9.54 2.49 2.85
N PRO A 116 -9.56 3.84 2.85
CA PRO A 116 -9.31 4.63 4.05
C PRO A 116 -10.38 4.45 5.14
N ASP A 117 -11.59 3.97 4.82
CA ASP A 117 -12.65 3.77 5.80
C ASP A 117 -12.41 2.52 6.67
N LEU A 118 -11.63 1.55 6.18
CA LEU A 118 -11.19 0.38 6.98
C LEU A 118 -10.25 0.78 8.13
N ILE A 119 -9.51 1.87 7.96
CA ILE A 119 -8.57 2.36 8.98
C ILE A 119 -9.32 3.09 10.09
N LYS A 120 -10.35 3.86 9.75
CA LYS A 120 -11.14 4.66 10.70
C LYS A 120 -11.87 3.81 11.74
N LYS A 121 -12.19 2.56 11.40
CA LYS A 121 -12.96 1.66 12.27
C LYS A 121 -12.09 0.69 13.07
N GLY A 122 -10.76 0.70 12.90
CA GLY A 122 -9.83 -0.21 13.59
C GLY A 122 -10.05 -1.70 13.32
N ALA A 123 -11.03 -2.04 12.48
CA ALA A 123 -11.46 -3.39 12.16
C ALA A 123 -11.13 -3.66 10.71
N VAL A 124 -10.29 -4.66 10.48
CA VAL A 124 -9.95 -5.09 9.12
C VAL A 124 -10.20 -6.58 8.99
N SER A 125 -11.06 -6.90 8.03
CA SER A 125 -11.30 -8.25 7.54
C SER A 125 -10.94 -8.30 6.05
N GLY A 126 -10.24 -9.36 5.64
CA GLY A 126 -9.84 -9.57 4.24
C GLY A 126 -8.43 -9.08 3.92
N ASN A 127 -7.96 -9.36 2.70
CA ASN A 127 -6.69 -8.82 2.22
C ASN A 127 -6.93 -7.33 1.95
N ALA A 128 -6.46 -6.45 2.84
CA ALA A 128 -6.75 -5.01 2.81
C ALA A 128 -5.49 -4.14 2.74
N TYR A 129 -4.29 -4.75 2.72
CA TYR A 129 -3.03 -4.00 2.78
C TYR A 129 -2.03 -4.42 1.72
N VAL A 130 -1.24 -3.46 1.25
CA VAL A 130 -0.02 -3.70 0.48
C VAL A 130 1.16 -3.18 1.28
N ILE A 131 2.23 -3.95 1.34
CA ILE A 131 3.46 -3.55 2.00
C ILE A 131 4.48 -3.13 0.95
N PHE A 132 4.99 -1.92 1.08
CA PHE A 132 6.12 -1.42 0.29
C PHE A 132 7.35 -1.29 1.16
N LYS A 133 8.53 -1.45 0.57
CA LYS A 133 9.79 -0.97 1.16
C LYS A 133 10.11 0.39 0.54
N TYR A 134 10.71 1.30 1.29
CA TYR A 134 11.17 2.55 0.73
C TYR A 134 12.49 3.03 1.33
N GLU A 135 13.17 3.88 0.57
CA GLU A 135 14.43 4.52 0.96
C GLU A 135 14.36 6.00 0.62
N ILE A 136 14.82 6.85 1.54
CA ILE A 136 15.00 8.28 1.31
C ILE A 136 16.49 8.58 1.44
N LYS A 137 17.06 9.19 0.40
CA LYS A 137 18.45 9.64 0.35
C LYS A 137 18.48 11.06 -0.20
N GLY A 138 18.68 12.04 0.69
CA GLY A 138 18.53 13.46 0.35
C GLY A 138 17.13 13.75 -0.20
N ASP A 139 17.06 14.36 -1.38
CA ASP A 139 15.81 14.70 -2.07
C ASP A 139 15.22 13.53 -2.90
N THR A 140 15.79 12.33 -2.81
CA THR A 140 15.32 11.16 -3.58
C THR A 140 14.53 10.18 -2.70
N LEU A 141 13.31 9.85 -3.12
CA LEU A 141 12.51 8.75 -2.60
C LEU A 141 12.54 7.59 -3.59
N THR A 142 12.91 6.40 -3.15
CA THR A 142 12.77 5.17 -3.94
C THR A 142 11.83 4.23 -3.21
N VAL A 143 10.80 3.75 -3.91
CA VAL A 143 9.81 2.80 -3.40
C VAL A 143 9.96 1.50 -4.16
N TYR A 144 9.85 0.42 -3.40
CA TYR A 144 9.94 -0.94 -3.88
C TYR A 144 8.70 -1.71 -3.46
N LYS A 145 8.26 -2.60 -4.34
CA LYS A 145 7.17 -3.54 -4.09
C LYS A 145 7.76 -4.94 -4.02
N GLN A 146 7.17 -5.82 -3.21
CA GLN A 146 7.53 -7.23 -3.27
C GLN A 146 7.25 -7.79 -4.67
N ASP A 147 8.15 -8.62 -5.16
CA ASP A 147 7.85 -9.39 -6.36
C ASP A 147 6.79 -10.47 -6.09
N LYS A 148 6.07 -10.87 -7.15
CA LYS A 148 5.01 -11.87 -7.08
C LYS A 148 5.47 -13.22 -6.50
N LYS A 149 6.66 -13.70 -6.87
CA LYS A 149 7.18 -15.00 -6.41
C LYS A 149 7.46 -14.97 -4.91
N SER A 150 8.08 -13.89 -4.41
CA SER A 150 8.36 -13.69 -2.99
C SER A 150 7.07 -13.52 -2.18
N LEU A 151 6.11 -12.77 -2.73
CA LEU A 151 4.79 -12.61 -2.15
C LEU A 151 4.03 -13.94 -2.06
N ASP A 152 4.01 -14.73 -3.14
CA ASP A 152 3.35 -16.03 -3.18
C ASP A 152 4.01 -17.03 -2.22
N ALA A 153 5.35 -17.00 -2.12
CA ALA A 153 6.10 -17.81 -1.15
C ALA A 153 5.76 -17.42 0.30
N MET A 154 5.63 -16.12 0.59
CA MET A 154 5.23 -15.63 1.91
C MET A 154 3.79 -16.05 2.23
N LYS A 155 2.86 -15.86 1.30
CA LYS A 155 1.46 -16.31 1.45
C LYS A 155 1.37 -17.82 1.70
N LYS A 156 2.19 -18.63 1.00
CA LYS A 156 2.26 -20.07 1.21
C LYS A 156 2.76 -20.44 2.62
N ARG A 157 3.75 -19.71 3.15
CA ARG A 157 4.33 -19.97 4.48
C ARG A 157 3.43 -19.52 5.62
N LEU A 158 2.87 -18.31 5.50
CA LEU A 158 1.93 -17.76 6.48
C LEU A 158 0.60 -18.53 6.49
N GLY A 159 0.25 -19.21 5.39
CA GLY A 159 -0.99 -19.97 5.30
C GLY A 159 -2.22 -19.07 5.21
N LYS A 160 -3.36 -19.59 5.68
CA LYS A 160 -4.64 -18.85 5.64
C LYS A 160 -4.84 -17.93 6.83
N GLU A 161 -4.11 -18.14 7.92
CA GLU A 161 -4.23 -17.41 9.18
C GLU A 161 -2.85 -17.05 9.69
N TYR A 162 -2.63 -15.78 9.99
CA TYR A 162 -1.37 -15.25 10.51
C TYR A 162 -1.64 -13.94 11.22
N THR A 163 -0.79 -13.57 12.17
CA THR A 163 -0.86 -12.33 12.93
C THR A 163 0.04 -11.24 12.32
N PRO A 164 -0.10 -9.96 12.73
CA PRO A 164 0.89 -8.93 12.43
C PRO A 164 2.32 -9.34 12.83
N ALA A 165 2.46 -10.08 13.93
CA ALA A 165 3.76 -10.54 14.42
C ALA A 165 4.39 -11.58 13.48
N ASP A 166 3.60 -12.53 12.98
CA ASP A 166 4.04 -13.53 12.00
C ASP A 166 4.53 -12.86 10.71
N LEU A 167 3.72 -11.93 10.18
CA LEU A 167 4.08 -11.16 8.98
C LEU A 167 5.39 -10.38 9.19
N ARG A 168 5.54 -9.70 10.33
CA ARG A 168 6.75 -8.94 10.67
C ARG A 168 7.98 -9.84 10.77
N LEU A 169 7.85 -11.04 11.34
CA LEU A 169 8.93 -12.02 11.44
C LEU A 169 9.34 -12.53 10.06
N GLU A 170 8.38 -12.88 9.19
CA GLU A 170 8.69 -13.32 7.82
C GLU A 170 9.40 -12.23 7.00
N MET A 171 8.98 -10.98 7.16
CA MET A 171 9.57 -9.82 6.47
C MET A 171 11.04 -9.57 6.84
N ALA A 172 11.48 -10.07 8.00
CA ALA A 172 12.86 -9.97 8.45
C ALA A 172 13.75 -11.12 7.97
N ARG A 173 13.19 -12.16 7.30
CA ARG A 173 13.95 -13.35 6.90
C ARG A 173 14.74 -13.13 5.61
N PRO A 174 16.00 -13.62 5.54
CA PRO A 174 16.76 -13.65 4.29
C PRO A 174 16.01 -14.42 3.18
N GLY A 175 16.01 -13.87 1.96
CA GLY A 175 15.40 -14.52 0.77
C GLY A 175 13.88 -14.35 0.62
N VAL A 176 13.21 -13.68 1.57
CA VAL A 176 11.82 -13.20 1.44
C VAL A 176 11.80 -11.69 1.09
N THR A 177 12.99 -11.12 0.88
CA THR A 177 13.27 -9.70 0.72
C THR A 177 13.54 -9.30 -0.73
N ASP A 178 13.10 -10.07 -1.72
CA ASP A 178 13.27 -9.65 -3.10
C ASP A 178 12.24 -8.55 -3.40
N TRP A 179 12.75 -7.33 -3.26
CA TRP A 179 12.04 -6.09 -3.48
C TRP A 179 12.33 -5.60 -4.89
N LYS A 180 11.31 -5.58 -5.74
CA LYS A 180 11.41 -4.99 -7.06
C LYS A 180 11.22 -3.49 -6.97
N PHE A 181 12.05 -2.78 -7.73
CA PHE A 181 11.87 -1.36 -7.95
C PHE A 181 10.43 -1.09 -8.40
N HIS A 182 9.75 -0.15 -7.74
CA HIS A 182 8.40 0.26 -8.09
C HIS A 182 8.42 1.66 -8.71
N PHE A 183 8.96 2.64 -8.00
CA PHE A 183 9.22 3.96 -8.57
C PHE A 183 10.32 4.71 -7.81
N ARG A 184 10.82 5.76 -8.46
CA ARG A 184 11.69 6.79 -7.88
C ARG A 184 11.05 8.15 -8.09
N ALA A 185 11.07 8.96 -7.05
CA ALA A 185 10.63 10.34 -7.08
C ALA A 185 11.69 11.29 -6.49
N ILE A 186 11.65 12.54 -6.94
CA ILE A 186 12.48 13.63 -6.45
C ILE A 186 11.59 14.66 -5.77
N ARG A 187 12.03 15.17 -4.62
CA ARG A 187 11.33 16.21 -3.89
C ARG A 187 11.25 17.50 -4.72
N ILE A 188 10.06 18.09 -4.77
CA ILE A 188 9.83 19.41 -5.35
C ILE A 188 10.10 20.44 -4.24
N LYS A 189 10.94 21.43 -4.54
CA LYS A 189 11.31 22.51 -3.60
C LYS A 189 10.38 23.70 -3.74
#